data_AF-A0A3D0N1U8-F1
#
_entry.id   AF-A0A3D0N1U8-F1
#
_cell.length_a   1.000
_cell.length_b   1.000
_cell.length_c   1.000
_cell.angle_alpha   90.00
_cell.angle_beta   90.00
_cell.angle_gamma   90.00
#
_symmetry.space_group_name_H-M   'P 1'
#
loop_
_entity.id
_entity.type
_entity.pdbx_description
1 polymer ?
#
loop_
_entity_poly.entity_id
_entity_poly.type
_entity_poly.pdbx_seq_one_letter_code
_entity_poly.pdbx_strand_id
1 'polypeptide(L)'
;MDLGEGVTATALPADHAKGEEPVIYLFERERRALLQANDTGWFPDATWRFLERWEGALDVLLIECTYGPRDAGRNHLGAAQVIEVRDQLRKIGALKPDARVIVTHFSHNGGWLHGQLEEHFAPLGVEVAYDGMQIEF
;
A
#
# COMPACT_ATOMS: atom_id res chain seq x y z
N MET A 1 4.03 -20.78 -3.63
CA MET A 1 3.16 -20.29 -2.55
C MET A 1 1.78 -20.84 -2.84
N ASP A 2 1.16 -21.53 -1.89
CA ASP A 2 -0.25 -21.91 -2.00
C ASP A 2 -1.06 -20.73 -1.46
N LEU A 3 -1.82 -20.07 -2.33
CA LEU A 3 -2.63 -18.89 -2.01
C LEU A 3 -4.08 -19.25 -1.68
N GLY A 4 -4.43 -20.55 -1.75
CA GLY A 4 -5.81 -21.00 -1.74
C GLY A 4 -6.46 -20.92 -3.12
N GLU A 5 -7.59 -21.62 -3.23
CA GLU A 5 -8.32 -21.75 -4.50
C GLU A 5 -8.91 -20.40 -4.95
N GLY A 6 -8.72 -20.08 -6.23
CA GLY A 6 -9.29 -18.88 -6.85
C GLY A 6 -8.57 -17.57 -6.54
N VAL A 7 -7.41 -17.61 -5.88
CA VAL A 7 -6.55 -16.44 -5.63
C VAL A 7 -5.45 -16.36 -6.68
N THR A 8 -5.31 -15.21 -7.33
CA THR A 8 -4.17 -14.87 -8.17
C THR A 8 -3.28 -13.86 -7.46
N ALA A 9 -1.98 -13.92 -7.74
CA ALA A 9 -1.02 -12.92 -7.30
C ALA A 9 -0.21 -12.42 -8.50
N THR A 10 -0.25 -11.11 -8.72
CA THR A 10 0.54 -10.43 -9.75
C THR A 10 1.62 -9.59 -9.07
N ALA A 11 2.88 -9.91 -9.35
CA ALA A 11 4.01 -9.13 -8.87
C ALA A 11 4.18 -7.86 -9.73
N LEU A 12 4.22 -6.70 -9.08
CA LEU A 12 4.42 -5.40 -9.73
C LEU A 12 5.73 -4.78 -9.20
N PRO A 13 6.58 -4.18 -10.07
CA PRO A 13 7.83 -3.58 -9.63
C PRO A 13 7.65 -2.50 -8.54
N ALA A 14 8.61 -2.41 -7.64
CA ALA A 14 8.71 -1.38 -6.60
C ALA A 14 9.98 -0.53 -6.77
N ASP A 15 10.04 0.64 -6.12
CA ASP A 15 11.29 1.40 -5.95
C ASP A 15 11.81 1.14 -4.54
N HIS A 16 12.60 0.08 -4.35
CA HIS A 16 13.25 -0.25 -3.07
C HIS A 16 14.55 -1.03 -3.29
N ALA A 17 15.54 -0.88 -2.40
CA ALA A 17 16.82 -1.60 -2.42
C ALA A 17 17.53 -1.71 -3.80
N LYS A 18 18.46 -0.79 -4.08
CA LYS A 18 19.25 -0.80 -5.32
C LYS A 18 19.99 -2.13 -5.49
N GLY A 19 19.78 -2.79 -6.64
CA GLY A 19 20.43 -4.05 -7.01
C GLY A 19 19.54 -5.28 -6.81
N GLU A 20 18.36 -5.10 -6.23
CA GLU A 20 17.32 -6.11 -6.11
C GLU A 20 16.19 -5.86 -7.13
N GLU A 21 15.29 -6.84 -7.24
CA GLU A 21 14.04 -6.73 -8.01
C GLU A 21 12.85 -6.68 -7.03
N PRO A 22 12.67 -5.56 -6.30
CA PRO A 22 11.60 -5.46 -5.31
C PRO A 22 10.24 -5.47 -6.00
N VAL A 23 9.26 -6.08 -5.36
CA VAL A 23 7.89 -6.17 -5.89
C VAL A 23 6.86 -5.92 -4.80
N ILE A 24 5.75 -5.30 -5.21
CA ILE A 24 4.48 -5.28 -4.48
C ILE A 24 3.54 -6.29 -5.13
N TYR A 25 2.59 -6.83 -4.36
CA TYR A 25 1.70 -7.88 -4.85
C TYR A 25 0.26 -7.39 -4.95
N LEU A 26 -0.30 -7.46 -6.15
CA LEU A 26 -1.73 -7.39 -6.38
C LEU A 26 -2.31 -8.80 -6.22
N PHE A 27 -3.18 -8.98 -5.23
CA PHE A 27 -3.94 -10.19 -5.01
C PHE A 27 -5.36 -10.00 -5.49
N GLU A 28 -5.89 -10.97 -6.24
CA GLU A 28 -7.27 -10.94 -6.71
C GLU A 28 -7.95 -12.26 -6.39
N ARG A 29 -9.22 -12.17 -5.98
CA ARG A 29 -10.11 -13.32 -5.80
C ARG A 29 -11.51 -12.91 -6.22
N GLU A 30 -12.06 -13.62 -7.20
CA GLU A 30 -13.36 -13.31 -7.81
C GLU A 30 -13.45 -11.84 -8.30
N ARG A 31 -14.11 -10.96 -7.56
CA ARG A 31 -14.27 -9.52 -7.86
C ARG A 31 -13.67 -8.61 -6.79
N ARG A 32 -12.85 -9.18 -5.91
CA ARG A 32 -12.15 -8.48 -4.84
C ARG A 32 -10.66 -8.41 -5.13
N ALA A 33 -10.05 -7.29 -4.76
CA ALA A 33 -8.63 -7.07 -4.98
C ALA A 33 -7.96 -6.35 -3.81
N LEU A 34 -6.74 -6.78 -3.48
CA LEU A 34 -5.88 -6.18 -2.47
C LEU A 34 -4.51 -5.90 -3.07
N LEU A 35 -3.97 -4.70 -2.81
CA LEU A 35 -2.57 -4.39 -3.11
C LEU A 35 -1.78 -4.38 -1.80
N GLN A 36 -0.81 -5.29 -1.69
CA GLN A 36 0.16 -5.31 -0.61
C GLN A 36 1.43 -4.60 -1.08
N ALA A 37 1.61 -3.37 -0.63
CA ALA A 37 2.66 -2.43 -1.02
C ALA A 37 3.60 -2.12 0.15
N ASN A 38 4.31 -3.13 0.63
CA ASN A 38 5.44 -2.99 1.55
C ASN A 38 6.72 -2.64 0.77
N ASP A 39 7.70 -1.99 1.41
CA ASP A 39 9.02 -1.71 0.80
C ASP A 39 8.94 -1.24 -0.65
N THR A 40 8.20 -0.16 -0.85
CA THR A 40 7.69 0.23 -2.16
C THR A 40 8.28 1.53 -2.70
N GLY A 41 8.55 2.51 -1.83
CA GLY A 41 8.73 3.89 -2.27
C GLY A 41 7.58 4.39 -3.16
N TRP A 42 7.78 5.51 -3.87
CA TRP A 42 6.84 5.89 -4.93
C TRP A 42 6.84 4.82 -6.02
N PHE A 43 5.66 4.38 -6.49
CA PHE A 43 5.64 3.27 -7.45
C PHE A 43 6.37 3.64 -8.75
N PRO A 44 7.14 2.72 -9.34
CA PRO A 44 7.72 2.92 -10.65
C PRO A 44 6.64 3.16 -11.73
N ASP A 45 7.00 3.87 -12.79
CA ASP A 45 6.11 4.13 -13.94
C ASP A 45 5.45 2.86 -14.51
N ALA A 46 6.17 1.73 -14.51
CA ALA A 46 5.65 0.46 -14.99
C ALA A 46 4.44 0.00 -14.16
N THR A 47 4.51 0.16 -12.83
CA THR A 47 3.45 -0.20 -11.89
C THR A 47 2.28 0.75 -11.99
N TRP A 48 2.52 2.06 -12.08
CA TRP A 48 1.44 3.03 -12.31
C TRP A 48 0.69 2.77 -13.62
N ARG A 49 1.42 2.53 -14.72
CA ARG A 49 0.82 2.23 -16.03
C ARG A 49 0.09 0.88 -16.05
N PHE A 50 0.54 -0.09 -15.26
CA PHE A 50 -0.18 -1.35 -15.08
C PHE A 50 -1.51 -1.10 -14.38
N LEU A 51 -1.49 -0.43 -13.23
CA LEU A 51 -2.69 -0.16 -12.42
C LEU A 51 -3.72 0.72 -13.14
N GLU A 52 -3.27 1.66 -13.98
CA GLU A 52 -4.15 2.49 -14.81
C GLU A 52 -4.87 1.70 -15.91
N ARG A 53 -4.26 0.61 -16.41
CA ARG A 53 -4.84 -0.23 -17.47
C ARG A 53 -5.54 -1.48 -16.93
N TRP A 54 -5.34 -1.80 -15.66
CA TRP A 54 -5.94 -2.96 -15.02
C TRP A 54 -7.46 -2.78 -14.92
N GLU A 55 -8.22 -3.78 -15.39
CA GLU A 55 -9.68 -3.77 -15.38
C GLU A 55 -10.22 -4.20 -14.00
N GLY A 56 -9.91 -3.42 -12.98
CA GLY A 56 -10.30 -3.67 -11.59
C GLY A 56 -10.17 -2.42 -10.73
N ALA A 57 -10.57 -2.55 -9.47
CA ALA A 57 -10.34 -1.53 -8.46
C ALA A 57 -10.12 -2.21 -7.10
N LEU A 58 -9.15 -1.71 -6.35
CA LEU A 58 -8.76 -2.24 -5.06
C LEU A 58 -9.88 -2.05 -4.03
N ASP A 59 -10.19 -3.10 -3.28
CA ASP A 59 -10.98 -3.07 -2.06
C ASP A 59 -10.10 -2.74 -0.85
N VAL A 60 -8.83 -3.15 -0.91
CA VAL A 60 -7.85 -2.90 0.16
C VAL A 60 -6.53 -2.44 -0.44
N LEU A 61 -6.00 -1.35 0.10
CA LEU A 61 -4.61 -0.93 -0.06
C LEU A 61 -3.90 -1.13 1.28
N LEU A 62 -3.02 -2.12 1.37
CA LEU A 62 -2.12 -2.31 2.50
C LEU A 62 -0.76 -1.73 2.11
N ILE A 63 -0.34 -0.63 2.72
CA ILE A 63 0.81 0.16 2.24
C ILE A 63 1.77 0.51 3.37
N GLU A 64 3.07 0.56 3.09
CA GLU A 64 4.06 0.95 4.10
C GLU A 64 3.94 2.42 4.55
N CYS A 65 4.33 2.70 5.78
CA CYS A 65 4.62 4.04 6.30
C CYS A 65 5.91 4.00 7.14
N THR A 66 6.99 3.53 6.53
CA THR A 66 8.27 3.25 7.21
C THR A 66 8.80 4.47 7.96
N TYR A 67 8.64 5.68 7.41
CA TYR A 67 9.26 6.89 7.95
C TYR A 67 8.31 7.85 8.70
N GLY A 68 7.06 7.44 8.96
CA GLY A 68 6.11 8.22 9.77
C GLY A 68 5.99 9.67 9.28
N PRO A 69 6.32 10.71 10.09
CA PRO A 69 6.19 12.12 9.70
C PRO A 69 7.18 12.56 8.62
N ARG A 70 8.23 11.79 8.36
CA ARG A 70 9.38 12.25 7.58
C ARG A 70 9.18 11.93 6.10
N ASP A 71 9.69 12.81 5.24
CA ASP A 71 9.86 12.49 3.84
C ASP A 71 10.95 11.44 3.66
N ALA A 72 10.59 10.32 3.03
CA ALA A 72 11.51 9.23 2.73
C ALA A 72 12.40 9.49 1.50
N GLY A 73 11.99 10.40 0.62
CA GLY A 73 12.58 10.69 -0.69
C GLY A 73 12.40 9.56 -1.70
N ARG A 74 13.03 8.40 -1.44
CA ARG A 74 12.98 7.18 -2.26
C ARG A 74 12.99 5.94 -1.38
N ASN A 75 12.74 4.78 -1.98
CA ASN A 75 12.84 3.45 -1.36
C ASN A 75 11.78 3.13 -0.30
N HIS A 76 11.16 4.12 0.30
CA HIS A 76 10.16 3.99 1.35
C HIS A 76 9.16 5.15 1.30
N LEU A 77 8.15 5.11 2.15
CA LEU A 77 7.16 6.16 2.29
C LEU A 77 7.11 6.74 3.71
N GLY A 78 6.94 8.06 3.75
CA GLY A 78 6.36 8.78 4.89
C GLY A 78 4.85 8.94 4.75
N ALA A 79 4.21 9.44 5.81
CA ALA A 79 2.76 9.57 5.89
C ALA A 79 2.17 10.47 4.81
N ALA A 80 2.83 11.58 4.48
CA ALA A 80 2.40 12.44 3.37
C ALA A 80 2.38 11.70 2.02
N GLN A 81 3.42 10.90 1.74
CA GLN A 81 3.55 10.16 0.48
C GLN A 81 2.56 9.00 0.38
N VAL A 82 2.19 8.38 1.51
CA VAL A 82 1.08 7.41 1.56
C VAL A 82 -0.21 8.03 1.04
N ILE A 83 -0.51 9.26 1.48
CA ILE A 83 -1.71 9.98 1.05
C ILE A 83 -1.65 10.31 -0.45
N GLU A 84 -0.49 10.72 -0.95
CA GLU A 84 -0.27 10.95 -2.38
C GLU A 84 -0.49 9.69 -3.21
N VAL A 85 0.03 8.53 -2.77
CA VAL A 85 -0.18 7.24 -3.44
C VAL A 85 -1.66 6.88 -3.46
N ARG A 86 -2.34 6.97 -2.32
CA ARG A 86 -3.79 6.72 -2.21
C ARG A 86 -4.59 7.59 -3.19
N ASP A 87 -4.31 8.88 -3.21
CA ASP A 87 -5.07 9.84 -4.01
C ASP A 87 -4.78 9.66 -5.50
N GLN A 88 -3.54 9.32 -5.87
CA GLN A 88 -3.20 8.97 -7.23
C GLN A 88 -3.89 7.68 -7.68
N LEU A 89 -3.97 6.64 -6.84
CA LEU A 89 -4.72 5.42 -7.14
C LEU A 89 -6.22 5.69 -7.34
N ARG A 90 -6.82 6.55 -6.50
CA ARG A 90 -8.21 7.00 -6.68
C ARG A 90 -8.39 7.75 -8.00
N LYS A 91 -7.47 8.63 -8.34
CA LYS A 91 -7.52 9.44 -9.56
C LYS A 91 -7.53 8.59 -10.82
N ILE A 92 -6.74 7.50 -10.86
CA ILE A 92 -6.70 6.58 -12.01
C ILE A 92 -7.79 5.50 -11.95
N GLY A 93 -8.68 5.52 -10.95
CA GLY A 93 -9.76 4.55 -10.80
C GLY A 93 -9.33 3.18 -10.23
N ALA A 94 -8.05 3.02 -9.87
CA ALA A 94 -7.51 1.76 -9.37
C ALA A 94 -7.82 1.50 -7.88
N LEU A 95 -8.37 2.47 -7.14
CA LEU A 95 -8.79 2.31 -5.74
C LEU A 95 -10.27 2.70 -5.61
N LYS A 96 -11.10 1.81 -5.06
CA LYS A 96 -12.53 2.07 -4.90
C LYS A 96 -12.77 3.26 -3.95
N PRO A 97 -13.87 4.02 -4.11
CA PRO A 97 -14.21 5.11 -3.20
C PRO A 97 -14.35 4.67 -1.74
N ASP A 98 -14.84 3.45 -1.51
CA ASP A 98 -15.07 2.80 -0.22
C ASP A 98 -13.95 1.81 0.17
N ALA A 99 -12.84 1.80 -0.56
CA ALA A 99 -11.72 0.94 -0.25
C ALA A 99 -11.10 1.26 1.11
N ARG A 100 -10.65 0.21 1.80
CA ARG A 100 -9.87 0.33 3.04
C ARG A 100 -8.43 0.65 2.69
N VAL A 101 -7.87 1.67 3.32
CA VAL A 101 -6.45 2.01 3.22
C VAL A 101 -5.83 1.78 4.57
N ILE A 102 -4.85 0.88 4.64
CA ILE A 102 -4.28 0.40 5.87
C ILE A 102 -2.77 0.60 5.79
N VAL A 103 -2.21 1.42 6.68
CA VAL A 103 -0.75 1.60 6.77
C VAL A 103 -0.12 0.53 7.63
N THR A 104 1.08 0.09 7.26
CA THR A 104 1.87 -0.93 7.97
C THR A 104 3.37 -0.68 7.80
N HIS A 105 4.21 -1.66 8.17
CA HIS A 105 5.66 -1.64 7.96
C HIS A 105 6.35 -0.40 8.55
N PHE A 106 6.07 -0.13 9.81
CA PHE A 106 6.62 1.03 10.51
C PHE A 106 8.06 0.77 10.95
N SER A 107 8.93 1.78 10.82
CA SER A 107 10.27 1.72 11.39
C SER A 107 10.38 2.58 12.65
N HIS A 108 11.20 2.13 13.60
CA HIS A 108 11.64 2.97 14.72
C HIS A 108 12.30 4.27 14.23
N ASN A 109 12.84 4.29 13.00
CA ASN A 109 13.44 5.47 12.39
C ASN A 109 12.41 6.55 11.97
N GLY A 110 11.13 6.20 11.84
CA GLY A 110 10.06 7.18 11.62
C GLY A 110 9.80 8.04 12.86
N GLY A 111 9.90 7.45 14.05
CA GLY A 111 9.83 8.15 15.34
C GLY A 111 8.41 8.45 15.84
N TRP A 112 7.37 8.06 15.11
CA TRP A 112 6.00 8.03 15.64
C TRP A 112 5.71 6.70 16.32
N LEU A 113 5.05 6.78 17.48
CA LEU A 113 4.43 5.64 18.14
C LEU A 113 3.10 5.30 17.45
N HIS A 114 2.58 4.10 17.70
CA HIS A 114 1.32 3.63 17.11
C HIS A 114 0.16 4.62 17.30
N GLY A 115 -0.05 5.13 18.52
CA GLY A 115 -1.11 6.10 18.79
C GLY A 115 -0.95 7.44 18.04
N GLN A 116 0.29 7.83 17.69
CA GLN A 116 0.53 9.04 16.89
C GLN A 116 0.24 8.81 15.41
N LEU A 117 0.52 7.59 14.91
CA LEU A 117 0.08 7.18 13.57
C LEU A 117 -1.45 7.18 13.50
N GLU A 118 -2.14 6.62 14.50
CA GLU A 118 -3.60 6.61 14.57
C GLU A 118 -4.18 8.02 14.59
N GLU A 119 -3.66 8.91 15.45
CA GLU A 119 -4.09 10.31 15.53
C GLU A 119 -3.93 11.04 14.19
N HIS A 120 -2.85 10.77 13.45
CA HIS A 120 -2.60 11.37 12.15
C HIS A 120 -3.53 10.83 11.05
N PHE A 121 -3.71 9.51 10.98
CA PHE A 121 -4.39 8.85 9.87
C PHE A 121 -5.91 8.73 10.03
N ALA A 122 -6.43 8.69 11.26
CA ALA A 122 -7.86 8.61 11.54
C ALA A 122 -8.70 9.69 10.82
N PRO A 123 -8.37 11.01 10.88
CA PRO A 123 -9.15 12.02 10.18
C PRO A 123 -9.09 11.91 8.65
N LEU A 124 -8.15 11.12 8.12
CA LEU A 124 -7.95 10.89 6.68
C LEU A 124 -8.64 9.60 6.21
N GLY A 125 -9.31 8.87 7.10
CA GLY A 125 -9.95 7.59 6.80
C GLY A 125 -8.95 6.49 6.47
N VAL A 126 -7.76 6.53 7.07
CA VAL A 126 -6.70 5.53 6.89
C VAL A 126 -6.53 4.77 8.22
N GLU A 127 -6.52 3.44 8.14
CA GLU A 127 -6.36 2.54 9.29
C GLU A 127 -4.87 2.30 9.55
N VAL A 128 -4.51 2.02 10.81
CA VAL A 128 -3.12 1.71 11.21
C VAL A 128 -3.06 0.25 11.64
N ALA A 129 -2.27 -0.56 10.93
CA ALA A 129 -2.14 -1.98 11.21
C ALA A 129 -1.39 -2.23 12.53
N TYR A 130 -1.68 -3.37 13.14
CA TYR A 130 -0.98 -3.90 14.31
C TYR A 130 -0.85 -5.42 14.21
N ASP A 131 0.10 -5.98 14.96
CA ASP A 131 0.31 -7.43 14.98
C ASP A 131 -0.94 -8.16 15.48
N GLY A 132 -1.44 -9.11 14.67
CA GLY A 132 -2.67 -9.86 14.94
C GLY A 132 -3.95 -9.22 14.38
N MET A 133 -3.86 -8.07 13.71
CA MET A 133 -4.98 -7.51 12.96
C MET A 133 -5.45 -8.51 11.88
N GLN A 134 -6.75 -8.74 11.82
CA GLN A 134 -7.41 -9.55 10.79
C GLN A 134 -8.37 -8.66 10.01
N ILE A 135 -8.40 -8.85 8.70
CA ILE A 135 -9.25 -8.10 7.79
C ILE A 135 -10.04 -9.04 6.89
N GLU A 136 -11.31 -8.70 6.68
CA GLU A 136 -12.18 -9.27 5.66
C GLU A 136 -12.49 -8.17 4.63
N PHE A 137 -12.57 -8.54 3.36
CA PHE A 137 -12.87 -7.62 2.24
C PHE A 137 -13.51 -8.35 1.06
#